data_AF-A0A672SLP4-F1
#
_entry.id   AF-A0A672SLP4-F1
#
_cell.length_a   1.000
_cell.length_b   1.000
_cell.length_c   1.000
_cell.angle_alpha   90.00
_cell.angle_beta   90.00
_cell.angle_gamma   90.00
#
_symmetry.space_group_name_H-M   'P 1'
#
loop_
_entity.id
_entity.type
_entity.pdbx_description
1 polymer ?
#
loop_
_entity_poly.entity_id
_entity_poly.type
_entity_poly.pdbx_seq_one_letter_code
_entity_poly.pdbx_strand_id
1 'polypeptide(L)'
;RRRWLAHALPLPKPPGTPVVTETTATSITIIWDSGNPEPVSHYIIQYRAKSPESKFETVESITTTRYSIGGLSSNTDYEIRVSAYNTIGQGPPSEPVEARTGEQAPASPPPKDSLAFGNVVKNNRLAIGNVCFQSLQD
;
A
#
# COMPACT_ATOMS: atom_id res chain seq x y z
N ARG A 1 15.79 55.06 -12.74
CA ARG A 1 15.25 54.39 -11.53
C ARG A 1 15.14 52.90 -11.84
N ARG A 2 16.03 52.06 -11.31
CA ARG A 2 15.99 50.60 -11.55
C ARG A 2 14.76 50.06 -10.84
N ARG A 3 13.79 49.57 -11.61
CA ARG A 3 12.60 48.90 -11.14
C ARG A 3 13.07 47.70 -10.34
N TRP A 4 12.84 47.69 -9.03
CA TRP A 4 12.97 46.49 -8.21
C TRP A 4 11.94 45.49 -8.75
N LEU A 5 12.36 44.63 -9.66
CA LEU A 5 11.61 43.42 -9.95
C LEU A 5 11.69 42.61 -8.68
N ALA A 6 10.65 42.66 -7.85
CA ALA A 6 10.41 41.58 -6.92
C ALA A 6 10.51 40.31 -7.77
N HIS A 7 11.51 39.47 -7.49
CA HIS A 7 11.64 38.16 -8.14
C HIS A 7 10.45 37.33 -7.64
N ALA A 8 9.30 37.51 -8.29
CA ALA A 8 8.17 36.63 -8.10
C ALA A 8 8.66 35.23 -8.48
N LEU A 9 8.59 34.31 -7.52
CA LEU A 9 8.96 32.93 -7.77
C LEU A 9 8.09 32.41 -8.92
N PRO A 10 8.66 31.71 -9.91
CA PRO A 10 7.84 30.99 -10.89
C PRO A 10 7.19 29.76 -10.22
N LEU A 11 6.26 29.12 -10.92
CA LEU A 11 5.85 27.77 -10.55
C LEU A 11 7.07 26.83 -10.53
N PRO A 12 7.07 25.81 -9.65
CA PRO A 12 8.14 24.84 -9.62
C PRO A 12 8.30 24.14 -10.97
N LYS A 13 9.53 23.80 -11.32
CA LYS A 13 9.87 22.90 -12.42
C LYS A 13 9.48 21.45 -12.05
N PRO A 14 9.35 20.56 -13.06
CA PRO A 14 9.20 19.14 -12.78
C PRO A 14 10.34 18.66 -11.85
N PRO A 15 10.03 17.91 -10.79
CA PRO A 15 11.05 17.16 -10.06
C PRO A 15 11.81 16.20 -10.99
N GLY A 16 12.97 15.73 -10.54
CA GLY A 16 13.67 14.65 -11.22
C GLY A 16 12.81 13.39 -11.29
N THR A 17 13.04 12.57 -12.31
CA THR A 17 12.33 11.29 -12.45
C THR A 17 12.50 10.46 -11.17
N PRO A 18 11.40 10.02 -10.52
CA PRO A 18 11.49 9.22 -9.32
C PRO A 18 12.20 7.90 -9.60
N VAL A 19 13.05 7.49 -8.67
CA VAL A 19 13.79 6.23 -8.70
C VAL A 19 13.23 5.32 -7.62
N VAL A 20 12.91 4.08 -8.00
CA VAL A 20 12.41 3.05 -7.09
C VAL A 20 13.59 2.45 -6.33
N THR A 21 13.51 2.47 -5.01
CA THR A 21 14.58 1.99 -4.12
C THR A 21 14.24 0.66 -3.46
N GLU A 22 12.98 0.49 -3.08
CA GLU A 22 12.48 -0.72 -2.43
C GLU A 22 11.09 -1.03 -2.95
N THR A 23 10.75 -2.31 -3.01
CA THR A 23 9.43 -2.77 -3.39
C THR A 23 9.06 -4.00 -2.58
N THR A 24 7.83 -4.01 -2.08
CA THR A 24 7.23 -5.12 -1.36
C THR A 24 6.00 -5.62 -2.13
N ALA A 25 5.27 -6.58 -1.56
CA ALA A 25 4.00 -7.02 -2.13
C ALA A 25 2.91 -5.94 -2.10
N THR A 26 3.00 -4.94 -1.21
CA THR A 26 1.93 -3.94 -1.00
C THR A 26 2.44 -2.51 -0.87
N SER A 27 3.73 -2.28 -1.12
CA SER A 27 4.33 -0.96 -1.08
C SER A 27 5.48 -0.76 -2.06
N ILE A 28 5.66 0.47 -2.51
CA ILE A 28 6.77 0.91 -3.36
C ILE A 28 7.40 2.15 -2.74
N THR A 29 8.72 2.12 -2.50
CA THR A 29 9.47 3.26 -1.98
C THR A 29 10.25 3.94 -3.09
N ILE A 30 9.99 5.24 -3.27
CA ILE A 30 10.65 6.07 -4.28
C ILE A 30 11.47 7.19 -3.64
N ILE A 31 12.53 7.59 -4.34
CA ILE A 31 13.32 8.79 -4.08
C ILE A 31 13.35 9.66 -5.35
N TRP A 32 13.44 10.97 -5.21
CA TRP A 32 13.54 11.88 -6.37
C TRP A 32 14.43 13.08 -6.06
N ASP A 33 14.89 13.76 -7.10
CA ASP A 33 15.56 15.06 -6.98
C ASP A 33 14.53 16.20 -7.02
N SER A 34 14.79 17.31 -6.31
CA SER A 34 13.84 18.42 -6.30
C SER A 34 13.70 19.07 -7.69
N GLY A 35 14.73 19.03 -8.53
CA GLY A 35 14.77 19.68 -9.84
C GLY A 35 14.64 21.22 -9.79
N ASN A 36 14.63 21.79 -8.59
CA ASN A 36 14.26 23.18 -8.34
C ASN A 36 15.36 23.91 -7.56
N PRO A 37 15.86 25.04 -8.07
CA PRO A 37 16.88 25.84 -7.36
C PRO A 37 16.28 26.59 -6.16
N GLU A 38 14.98 26.89 -6.23
CA GLU A 38 14.23 27.56 -5.17
C GLU A 38 13.58 26.54 -4.23
N PRO A 39 13.36 26.90 -2.95
CA PRO A 39 12.71 26.03 -1.99
C PRO A 39 11.31 25.58 -2.44
N VAL A 40 11.09 24.26 -2.41
CA VAL A 40 9.78 23.63 -2.63
C VAL A 40 9.08 23.50 -1.28
N SER A 41 7.80 23.89 -1.20
CA SER A 41 7.02 23.79 0.05
C SER A 41 6.64 22.35 0.37
N HIS A 42 6.16 21.60 -0.63
CA HIS A 42 5.87 20.17 -0.51
C HIS A 42 5.79 19.52 -1.90
N TYR A 43 5.74 18.20 -1.92
CA TYR A 43 5.56 17.37 -3.09
C TYR A 43 4.19 16.71 -3.09
N ILE A 44 3.72 16.43 -4.30
CA ILE A 44 2.49 15.71 -4.58
C ILE A 44 2.89 14.49 -5.39
N ILE A 45 2.64 13.29 -4.87
CA ILE A 45 2.86 12.04 -5.60
C ILE A 45 1.52 11.62 -6.21
N GLN A 46 1.55 11.28 -7.50
CA GLN A 46 0.43 10.67 -8.18
C GLN A 46 0.82 9.27 -8.62
N TYR A 47 -0.01 8.28 -8.29
CA TYR A 47 0.22 6.90 -8.66
C TYR A 47 -1.06 6.22 -9.15
N ARG A 48 -0.92 5.22 -10.01
CA ARG A 48 -2.03 4.38 -10.46
C ARG A 48 -1.54 3.02 -10.90
N ALA A 49 -2.40 2.01 -10.86
CA ALA A 49 -2.09 0.77 -11.57
C ALA A 49 -1.99 1.05 -13.07
N LYS A 50 -1.10 0.34 -13.77
CA LYS A 50 -0.89 0.43 -15.22
C LYS A 50 -2.04 -0.27 -15.96
N SER A 51 -3.22 0.32 -15.85
CA SER A 51 -4.45 -0.10 -16.52
C SER A 51 -5.12 1.11 -17.15
N PRO A 52 -5.74 0.98 -18.34
CA PRO A 52 -6.43 2.08 -19.02
C PRO A 52 -7.55 2.71 -18.18
N GLU A 53 -8.15 1.94 -17.28
CA GLU A 53 -9.30 2.35 -16.47
C GLU A 53 -8.89 2.98 -15.12
N SER A 54 -7.62 2.82 -14.73
CA SER A 54 -7.14 3.30 -13.44
C SER A 54 -6.90 4.80 -13.43
N LYS A 55 -7.51 5.47 -12.45
CA LYS A 55 -7.29 6.89 -12.17
C LYS A 55 -6.06 7.06 -11.28
N PHE A 56 -5.42 8.22 -11.38
CA PHE A 56 -4.38 8.60 -10.43
C PHE A 56 -4.96 8.84 -9.05
N GLU A 57 -4.43 8.12 -8.07
CA GLU A 57 -4.52 8.46 -6.67
C GLU A 57 -3.42 9.47 -6.34
N THR A 58 -3.69 10.33 -5.35
CA THR A 58 -2.81 11.45 -5.01
C THR A 58 -2.45 11.37 -3.54
N VAL A 59 -1.16 11.50 -3.25
CA VAL A 59 -0.63 11.77 -1.90
C VAL A 59 -0.06 13.18 -1.90
N GLU A 60 -0.54 14.02 -1.00
CA GLU A 60 -0.14 15.43 -0.90
C GLU A 60 0.71 15.69 0.37
N SER A 61 1.19 16.93 0.50
CA SER A 61 1.85 17.43 1.72
C SER A 61 3.13 16.68 2.10
N ILE A 62 3.87 16.14 1.14
CA ILE A 62 5.13 15.42 1.38
C ILE A 62 6.28 16.43 1.44
N THR A 63 6.98 16.53 2.57
CA THR A 63 8.05 17.52 2.76
C THR A 63 9.46 16.96 2.49
N THR A 64 9.57 15.65 2.26
CA THR A 64 10.81 14.94 1.96
C THR A 64 10.91 14.57 0.48
N THR A 65 12.11 14.16 0.05
CA THR A 65 12.36 13.63 -1.31
C THR A 65 12.42 12.09 -1.35
N ARG A 66 11.84 11.44 -0.34
CA ARG A 66 11.68 10.00 -0.20
C ARG A 66 10.30 9.71 0.38
N TYR A 67 9.58 8.76 -0.21
CA TYR A 67 8.27 8.34 0.26
C TYR A 67 7.97 6.89 -0.06
N SER A 68 7.25 6.20 0.82
CA SER A 68 6.78 4.83 0.62
C SER A 68 5.27 4.83 0.40
N ILE A 69 4.85 4.48 -0.82
CA ILE A 69 3.45 4.35 -1.19
C ILE A 69 2.99 2.98 -0.72
N GLY A 70 2.09 2.93 0.27
CA GLY A 70 1.52 1.70 0.79
C GLY A 70 0.10 1.44 0.26
N GLY A 71 -0.48 0.31 0.65
CA GLY A 71 -1.86 -0.06 0.27
C GLY A 71 -1.99 -0.49 -1.20
N LEU A 72 -0.88 -0.89 -1.83
CA LEU A 72 -0.87 -1.35 -3.21
C LEU A 72 -1.28 -2.82 -3.32
N SER A 73 -1.84 -3.18 -4.48
CA SER A 73 -2.14 -4.56 -4.83
C SER A 73 -0.87 -5.32 -5.19
N SER A 74 -0.76 -6.56 -4.76
CA SER A 74 0.37 -7.43 -5.09
C SER A 74 0.41 -7.80 -6.57
N ASN A 75 1.61 -8.09 -7.08
CA ASN A 75 1.84 -8.51 -8.45
C ASN A 75 1.23 -7.58 -9.51
N THR A 76 1.26 -6.27 -9.26
CA THR A 76 0.62 -5.24 -10.09
C THR A 76 1.64 -4.20 -10.52
N ASP A 77 1.62 -3.84 -11.81
CA ASP A 77 2.43 -2.75 -12.36
C ASP A 77 1.79 -1.39 -12.01
N TYR A 78 2.59 -0.46 -11.50
CA TYR A 78 2.18 0.89 -11.12
C TYR A 78 2.97 1.94 -11.90
N GLU A 79 2.29 3.02 -12.29
CA GLU A 79 2.87 4.23 -12.84
C GLU A 79 2.86 5.31 -11.75
N ILE A 80 4.03 5.90 -11.46
CA ILE A 80 4.22 6.86 -10.37
C ILE A 80 4.90 8.11 -10.92
N ARG A 81 4.37 9.29 -10.58
CA ARG A 81 4.95 10.60 -10.93
C ARG A 81 4.90 11.56 -9.76
N VAL A 82 5.79 12.56 -9.74
CA VAL A 82 5.91 13.53 -8.65
C VAL A 82 5.78 14.94 -9.18
N SER A 83 5.01 15.80 -8.50
CA SER A 83 4.94 17.23 -8.74
C SER A 83 5.50 18.00 -7.54
N ALA A 84 6.16 19.12 -7.79
CA ALA A 84 6.57 20.06 -6.74
C ALA A 84 5.51 21.15 -6.57
N TYR A 85 5.33 21.62 -5.33
CA TYR A 85 4.43 22.72 -4.97
C TYR A 85 5.20 23.79 -4.20
N ASN A 86 5.03 25.05 -4.57
CA ASN A 86 5.52 26.20 -3.80
C ASN A 86 4.38 27.20 -3.51
N THR A 87 4.70 28.35 -2.93
CA THR A 87 3.70 29.39 -2.58
C THR A 87 2.91 29.94 -3.78
N ILE A 88 3.37 29.70 -5.00
CA ILE A 88 2.71 30.11 -6.25
C ILE A 88 1.72 29.03 -6.70
N GLY A 89 2.06 27.75 -6.48
CA GLY A 89 1.19 26.62 -6.78
C GLY A 89 1.95 25.35 -7.17
N GLN A 90 1.20 24.42 -7.76
CA GLN A 90 1.71 23.14 -8.25
C GLN A 90 2.37 23.30 -9.62
N GLY A 91 3.59 22.79 -9.76
CA GLY A 91 4.30 22.66 -11.03
C GLY A 91 3.87 21.41 -11.83
N PRO A 92 4.31 21.30 -13.09
CA PRO A 92 4.13 20.09 -13.88
C PRO A 92 4.70 18.83 -13.18
N PRO A 93 4.13 17.64 -13.45
CA PRO A 93 4.67 16.38 -12.94
C PRO A 93 6.00 16.02 -13.61
N SER A 94 6.79 15.21 -12.92
CA SER A 94 7.97 14.54 -13.45
C SER A 94 7.59 13.55 -14.56
N GLU A 95 8.60 13.07 -15.28
CA GLU A 95 8.46 11.83 -16.05
C GLU A 95 7.99 10.70 -15.11
N PRO A 96 7.08 9.82 -15.58
CA PRO A 96 6.61 8.71 -14.78
C PRO A 96 7.69 7.63 -14.64
N VAL A 97 7.72 6.97 -13.49
CA VAL A 97 8.44 5.71 -13.30
C VAL A 97 7.44 4.57 -13.21
N GLU A 98 7.80 3.44 -13.80
CA GLU A 98 7.03 2.20 -13.70
C GLU A 98 7.68 1.26 -12.69
N ALA A 99 6.87 0.65 -11.84
CA ALA A 99 7.33 -0.31 -10.84
C ALA A 99 6.27 -1.37 -10.57
N ARG A 100 6.71 -2.62 -10.39
CA ARG A 100 5.83 -3.76 -10.12
C ARG A 100 5.94 -4.19 -8.68
N THR A 101 4.82 -4.29 -7.97
CA THR A 101 4.79 -4.88 -6.63
C THR A 101 5.13 -6.37 -6.67
N GLY A 102 5.77 -6.85 -5.61
CA GLY A 102 6.09 -8.26 -5.46
C GLY A 102 4.85 -9.14 -5.32
N GLU A 103 5.06 -10.45 -5.40
CA GLU A 103 4.01 -11.43 -5.08
C GLU A 103 3.80 -11.48 -3.57
N GLN A 104 2.54 -11.56 -3.15
CA GLN A 104 2.23 -11.77 -1.74
C GLN A 104 2.54 -13.23 -1.38
N ALA A 105 3.45 -13.43 -0.44
CA ALA A 105 3.68 -14.78 0.10
C ALA A 105 2.34 -15.36 0.62
N PRO A 106 2.05 -16.65 0.39
CA PRO A 106 0.84 -17.26 0.93
C PRO A 106 0.85 -17.02 2.44
N ALA A 107 -0.23 -16.43 2.95
CA ALA A 107 -0.37 -16.15 4.37
C ALA A 107 0.00 -17.43 5.13
N SER A 108 1.07 -17.38 5.92
CA SER A 108 1.50 -18.52 6.74
C SER A 108 0.26 -19.06 7.45
N PRO A 109 -0.04 -20.37 7.36
CA PRO A 109 -1.25 -20.91 7.97
C PRO A 109 -1.29 -20.49 9.45
N PRO A 110 -2.48 -20.17 10.00
CA PRO A 110 -2.59 -19.83 11.42
C PRO A 110 -1.92 -20.93 12.25
N PRO A 111 -1.18 -20.58 13.31
CA PRO A 111 -0.48 -21.57 14.13
C PRO A 111 -1.44 -22.70 14.53
N LYS A 112 -1.02 -23.95 14.30
CA LYS A 112 -1.86 -25.17 14.41
C LYS A 112 -2.28 -25.56 15.83
N ASP A 113 -2.22 -24.66 16.81
CA ASP A 113 -2.38 -24.99 18.23
C ASP A 113 -3.72 -24.54 18.84
N SER A 114 -4.78 -24.43 18.03
CA SER A 114 -6.15 -24.28 18.56
C SER A 114 -7.06 -25.44 18.13
N LEU A 115 -6.58 -26.67 18.33
CA LEU A 115 -7.47 -27.79 18.62
C LEU A 115 -7.61 -27.85 20.14
N ALA A 116 -8.64 -27.17 20.66
CA ALA A 116 -9.12 -27.46 21.99
C ALA A 116 -9.62 -28.91 22.00
N PHE A 117 -8.74 -29.85 22.36
CA PHE A 117 -9.10 -31.20 22.73
C PHE A 117 -9.93 -31.12 24.02
N GLY A 118 -11.23 -30.87 23.88
CA GLY A 118 -12.20 -31.08 24.94
C GLY A 118 -12.26 -32.57 25.26
N ASN A 119 -11.68 -32.93 26.40
CA ASN A 119 -11.54 -34.29 26.90
C ASN A 119 -12.84 -35.11 26.81
N VAL A 120 -12.79 -36.24 26.08
CA VAL A 120 -13.77 -37.32 26.18
C VAL A 120 -13.61 -37.98 27.55
N VAL A 121 -14.55 -37.75 28.46
CA VAL A 121 -14.64 -38.51 29.71
C VAL A 121 -15.11 -39.93 29.38
N LYS A 122 -14.16 -40.85 29.21
CA LYS A 122 -14.42 -42.30 29.23
C LYS A 122 -14.56 -42.77 30.67
N ASN A 123 -15.78 -42.71 31.22
CA ASN A 123 -16.08 -43.43 32.47
C ASN A 123 -16.82 -44.72 32.15
N ASN A 124 -16.02 -45.77 32.03
CA ASN A 124 -16.41 -47.16 32.11
C ASN A 124 -17.14 -47.40 33.44
N ARG A 125 -18.44 -47.73 33.40
CA ARG A 125 -19.10 -48.43 34.50
C ARG A 125 -19.84 -49.63 33.91
N LEU A 126 -19.20 -50.79 34.06
CA LEU A 126 -19.79 -52.10 33.86
C LEU A 126 -21.02 -52.24 34.78
N ALA A 127 -22.18 -52.49 34.19
CA ALA A 127 -23.32 -53.12 34.87
C ALA A 127 -24.21 -53.82 33.83
N ILE A 128 -23.90 -55.10 33.60
CA ILE A 128 -24.84 -56.23 33.45
C ILE A 128 -26.34 -55.90 33.38
N GLY A 129 -26.99 -56.31 32.28
CA GLY A 129 -28.45 -56.36 32.20
C GLY A 129 -28.97 -56.56 30.77
N ASN A 130 -29.22 -57.82 30.39
CA ASN A 130 -29.96 -58.21 29.21
C ASN A 130 -31.33 -57.50 29.15
N VAL A 131 -31.83 -57.16 27.96
CA VAL A 131 -33.02 -57.75 27.32
C VAL A 131 -33.37 -56.93 26.06
N CYS A 132 -33.50 -57.65 24.95
CA CYS A 132 -34.16 -57.24 23.71
C CYS A 132 -35.57 -57.85 23.73
N PHE A 133 -36.62 -57.11 23.35
CA PHE A 133 -37.65 -57.48 22.35
C PHE A 133 -38.93 -56.60 22.44
N GLN A 134 -39.36 -56.14 21.26
CA GLN A 134 -40.72 -55.93 20.72
C GLN A 134 -41.87 -55.23 21.52
N SER A 135 -42.35 -54.14 20.92
CA SER A 135 -43.73 -53.85 20.48
C SER A 135 -44.92 -54.54 21.18
N LEU A 136 -45.81 -53.72 21.79
CA LEU A 136 -47.24 -53.60 21.44
C LEU A 136 -47.90 -52.52 22.30
N GLN A 137 -48.56 -51.57 21.65
CA GLN A 137 -49.44 -50.56 22.25
C GLN A 137 -50.87 -50.93 21.82
N ASP A 138 -51.73 -51.07 22.83
CA ASP A 138 -53.20 -51.20 22.86
C ASP A 138 -53.96 -51.75 21.63
#